data_AF-A0A951AEP9-F1
#
_entry.id   AF-A0A951AEP9-F1
#
_cell.length_a   1.000
_cell.length_b   1.000
_cell.length_c   1.000
_cell.angle_alpha   90.00
_cell.angle_beta   90.00
_cell.angle_gamma   90.00
#
_symmetry.space_group_name_H-M   'P 1'
#
loop_
_entity.id
_entity.type
_entity.pdbx_description
1 polymer ?
#
loop_
_entity_poly.entity_id
_entity_poly.type
_entity_poly.pdbx_seq_one_letter_code
_entity_poly.pdbx_strand_id
1 'polypeptide(L)'
;MTAQPSERTFFDLSAGAKLRVSGSNRVRFLNGQITNDVRKATETSAVEACVLNAKGKMDAHLFVHADGDSFLVDADPALESTL
;
A
#
# COMPACT_ATOMS: atom_id res chain seq x y z
N MET A 1 -2.56 17.36 -35.68
CA MET A 1 -2.60 16.00 -35.10
C MET A 1 -3.61 16.05 -33.95
N THR A 2 -4.87 15.76 -34.24
CA THR A 2 -5.98 15.83 -33.27
C THR A 2 -5.98 14.55 -32.42
N ALA A 3 -5.80 14.69 -31.11
CA ALA A 3 -5.88 13.56 -30.18
C ALA A 3 -7.31 13.01 -30.17
N GLN A 4 -7.45 11.71 -30.40
CA GLN A 4 -8.70 10.98 -30.26
C GLN A 4 -9.10 10.92 -28.78
N PRO A 5 -10.41 10.99 -28.44
CA PRO A 5 -10.85 10.89 -27.05
C PRO A 5 -10.55 9.48 -26.52
N SER A 6 -9.80 9.38 -25.42
CA SER A 6 -9.56 8.10 -24.76
C SER A 6 -10.85 7.63 -24.08
N GLU A 7 -11.24 6.39 -24.40
CA GLU A 7 -12.32 5.70 -23.68
C GLU A 7 -11.96 5.63 -22.19
N ARG A 8 -12.89 6.05 -21.33
CA ARG A 8 -12.70 6.03 -19.87
C ARG A 8 -13.39 4.80 -19.31
N THR A 9 -12.60 3.90 -18.74
CA THR A 9 -13.11 2.69 -18.07
C THR A 9 -13.06 2.90 -16.55
N PHE A 10 -14.12 2.51 -15.87
CA PHE A 10 -14.18 2.46 -14.41
C PHE A 10 -13.93 1.03 -13.94
N PHE A 11 -13.13 0.89 -12.88
CA PHE A 11 -12.85 -0.39 -12.24
C PHE A 11 -13.27 -0.31 -10.77
N ASP A 12 -13.91 -1.36 -10.28
CA ASP A 12 -14.18 -1.52 -8.85
C ASP A 12 -12.97 -2.15 -8.16
N LEU A 13 -12.32 -1.37 -7.28
CA LEU A 13 -11.17 -1.78 -6.48
C LEU A 13 -11.53 -1.91 -4.99
N SER A 14 -12.83 -1.98 -4.67
CA SER A 14 -13.31 -2.07 -3.28
C SER A 14 -12.84 -3.35 -2.59
N ALA A 15 -12.71 -4.45 -3.33
CA ALA A 15 -12.36 -5.77 -2.81
C ALA A 15 -10.95 -5.90 -2.21
N GLY A 16 -10.01 -5.01 -2.56
CA GLY A 16 -8.64 -5.08 -2.06
C GLY A 16 -8.55 -5.03 -0.53
N ALA A 17 -7.61 -5.79 0.04
CA ALA A 17 -7.35 -5.79 1.47
C ALA A 17 -6.80 -4.43 1.91
N LYS A 18 -7.40 -3.83 2.96
CA LYS A 18 -7.12 -2.46 3.40
C LYS A 18 -6.88 -2.41 4.89
N LEU A 19 -5.74 -1.85 5.28
CA LEU A 19 -5.38 -1.64 6.68
C LEU A 19 -5.07 -0.17 6.95
N ARG A 20 -5.41 0.30 8.15
CA ARG A 20 -4.91 1.56 8.69
C ARG A 20 -3.94 1.28 9.83
N VAL A 21 -2.74 1.83 9.73
CA VAL A 21 -1.69 1.72 10.76
C VAL A 21 -1.49 3.09 11.40
N SER A 22 -1.89 3.22 12.66
CA SER A 22 -1.84 4.46 13.43
C SER A 22 -1.01 4.31 14.71
N GLY A 23 -0.84 5.40 15.44
CA GLY A 23 -0.10 5.45 16.70
C GLY A 23 1.31 6.03 16.57
N SER A 24 1.93 6.29 17.72
CA SER A 24 3.21 7.00 17.82
C SER A 24 4.40 6.24 17.20
N ASN A 25 4.31 4.91 17.11
CA ASN A 25 5.39 4.05 16.60
C ASN A 25 5.17 3.55 15.17
N ARG A 26 4.12 3.99 14.48
CA ARG A 26 3.72 3.47 13.15
C ARG A 26 4.85 3.45 12.11
N VAL A 27 5.69 4.49 12.08
CA VAL A 27 6.80 4.62 11.12
C VAL A 27 7.86 3.55 11.37
N ARG A 28 8.32 3.42 12.63
CA ARG A 28 9.32 2.42 13.02
C ARG A 28 8.78 1.01 12.80
N PHE A 29 7.52 0.79 13.15
CA PHE A 29 6.86 -0.50 12.97
C PHE A 29 6.81 -0.90 11.49
N LEU A 30 6.22 -0.08 10.63
CA LEU A 30 6.08 -0.39 9.20
C LEU A 30 7.42 -0.55 8.49
N ASN A 31 8.38 0.34 8.72
CA ASN A 31 9.73 0.20 8.14
C ASN A 31 10.46 -1.07 8.61
N GLY A 32 10.04 -1.68 9.72
CA GLY A 32 10.54 -2.98 10.16
C GLY A 32 9.82 -4.18 9.52
N GLN A 33 8.64 -3.98 8.92
CA GLN A 33 7.84 -5.04 8.29
C GLN A 33 7.96 -5.06 6.76
N ILE A 34 8.21 -3.90 6.14
CA ILE A 34 8.13 -3.74 4.68
C ILE A 34 9.50 -3.42 4.08
N THR A 35 9.69 -3.73 2.79
CA THR A 35 10.97 -3.56 2.07
C THR A 35 11.34 -2.12 1.72
N ASN A 36 10.43 -1.15 1.87
CA ASN A 36 10.64 0.24 1.45
C ASN A 36 10.40 1.23 2.60
N ASP A 37 10.95 2.43 2.46
CA ASP A 37 10.83 3.48 3.48
C ASP A 37 9.48 4.18 3.39
N VAL A 38 8.62 3.94 4.38
CA VAL A 38 7.27 4.50 4.47
C VAL A 38 7.26 6.03 4.56
N ARG A 39 8.36 6.66 4.95
CA ARG A 39 8.47 8.13 5.00
C ARG A 39 8.48 8.78 3.61
N LYS A 40 8.67 8.00 2.55
CA LYS A 40 8.54 8.46 1.16
C LYS A 40 7.06 8.53 0.71
N ALA A 41 6.15 7.89 1.44
CA ALA A 41 4.72 7.96 1.16
C ALA A 41 4.18 9.33 1.57
N THR A 42 3.29 9.87 0.74
CA THR A 42 2.59 11.13 0.99
C THR A 42 1.09 10.91 0.83
N GLU A 43 0.29 11.95 1.10
CA GLU A 43 -1.15 11.93 0.84
C GLU A 43 -1.49 11.83 -0.66
N THR A 44 -0.53 12.11 -1.54
CA THR A 44 -0.71 12.14 -3.01
C THR A 44 0.12 11.10 -3.75
N SER A 45 0.98 10.36 -3.05
CA SER A 45 1.86 9.35 -3.64
C SER A 45 2.01 8.17 -2.68
N ALA A 46 1.66 6.99 -3.18
CA ALA A 46 1.95 5.75 -2.48
C ALA A 46 3.41 5.32 -2.68
N VAL A 47 3.91 4.52 -1.75
CA VAL A 47 5.13 3.75 -1.90
C VAL A 47 4.76 2.30 -2.12
N GLU A 48 5.34 1.70 -3.16
CA GLU A 48 5.28 0.26 -3.39
C GLU A 48 6.28 -0.47 -2.49
N ALA A 49 5.83 -1.53 -1.84
CA ALA A 49 6.64 -2.34 -0.94
C ALA A 49 6.17 -3.80 -0.90
N CYS A 50 6.98 -4.65 -0.25
CA CYS A 50 6.64 -6.03 0.05
C CYS A 50 6.77 -6.32 1.54
N VAL A 51 5.98 -7.24 2.06
CA VAL A 51 6.27 -7.95 3.32
C VAL A 51 7.02 -9.22 2.97
N LEU A 52 8.10 -9.50 3.70
CA LEU A 52 8.90 -10.72 3.52
C LEU A 52 8.85 -11.58 4.78
N ASN A 53 8.87 -12.89 4.62
CA ASN A 53 9.13 -13.78 5.74
C ASN A 53 10.61 -13.75 6.18
N ALA A 54 10.91 -14.44 7.28
CA ALA A 54 12.27 -14.53 7.85
C ALA A 54 13.33 -15.12 6.91
N LYS A 55 12.95 -15.76 5.79
CA LYS A 55 13.87 -16.25 4.75
C LYS A 55 14.02 -15.29 3.57
N GLY A 56 13.40 -14.11 3.65
CA GLY A 56 13.42 -13.10 2.59
C GLY A 56 12.53 -13.41 1.40
N LYS A 57 11.59 -14.38 1.50
CA LYS A 57 10.60 -14.60 0.44
C LYS A 57 9.41 -13.66 0.64
N MET A 58 8.82 -13.22 -0.46
CA MET A 58 7.66 -12.32 -0.45
C MET A 58 6.40 -13.05 0.03
N ASP A 59 5.78 -12.49 1.07
CA ASP A 59 4.48 -12.92 1.58
C ASP A 59 3.36 -11.98 1.09
N ALA A 60 3.65 -10.69 0.88
CA ALA A 60 2.69 -9.72 0.36
C ALA A 60 3.36 -8.66 -0.51
N HIS A 61 2.61 -8.15 -1.49
CA HIS A 61 2.90 -6.93 -2.25
C HIS A 61 1.83 -5.89 -1.93
N LEU A 62 2.24 -4.64 -1.70
CA LEU A 62 1.38 -3.62 -1.13
C LEU A 62 1.77 -2.21 -1.57
N PHE A 63 0.78 -1.31 -1.52
CA PHE A 63 0.93 0.13 -1.67
C PHE A 63 0.63 0.81 -0.34
N VAL A 64 1.50 1.72 0.09
CA VAL A 64 1.34 2.47 1.33
C VAL A 64 1.25 3.95 1.04
N HIS A 65 0.19 4.61 1.51
CA HIS A 65 0.03 6.06 1.42
C HIS A 65 -0.13 6.68 2.81
N ALA A 66 0.28 7.95 2.94
CA ALA A 66 0.11 8.67 4.20
C ALA A 66 -1.31 9.21 4.31
N ASP A 67 -1.89 9.14 5.50
CA ASP A 67 -3.22 9.67 5.82
C ASP A 67 -3.16 10.32 7.21
N GLY A 68 -2.80 11.61 7.25
CA GLY A 68 -2.61 12.37 8.48
C GLY A 68 -1.59 11.75 9.43
N ASP A 69 -2.04 11.31 10.60
CA ASP A 69 -1.22 10.64 11.61
C ASP A 69 -1.21 9.11 11.48
N SER A 70 -1.59 8.59 10.31
CA SER A 70 -1.65 7.17 10.00
C SER A 70 -1.07 6.86 8.61
N PHE A 71 -0.94 5.57 8.32
CA PHE A 71 -0.69 5.05 6.98
C PHE A 71 -1.84 4.15 6.58
N LEU A 72 -2.23 4.22 5.32
CA LEU A 72 -3.17 3.31 4.69
C LEU A 72 -2.40 2.35 3.79
N VAL A 73 -2.69 1.07 3.94
CA VAL A 73 -2.05 -0.03 3.21
C VAL A 73 -3.11 -0.71 2.35
N ASP A 74 -2.86 -0.77 1.05
CA ASP A 74 -3.66 -1.50 0.07
C ASP A 74 -2.88 -2.73 -0.41
N ALA A 75 -3.54 -3.88 -0.46
CA ALA A 75 -2.95 -5.13 -0.91
C ALA A 75 -3.95 -5.98 -1.70
N ASP A 76 -3.46 -7.09 -2.25
CA ASP A 76 -4.29 -8.06 -2.97
C ASP A 76 -5.47 -8.56 -2.09
N PRO A 77 -6.70 -8.66 -2.63
CA PRO A 77 -7.86 -9.16 -1.89
C PRO A 77 -7.64 -10.54 -1.25
N ALA A 78 -6.80 -11.40 -1.83
CA ALA A 78 -6.50 -12.72 -1.28
C ALA A 78 -5.79 -12.67 0.09
N LEU A 79 -5.31 -11.50 0.50
CA LEU A 79 -4.60 -11.28 1.76
C LEU A 79 -5.48 -10.79 2.90
N GLU A 80 -6.79 -10.62 2.70
CA GLU A 80 -7.72 -10.03 3.68
C GLU A 80 -7.70 -10.74 5.05
N SER A 81 -7.62 -12.07 5.08
CA SER A 81 -7.59 -12.83 6.33
C SER A 81 -6.19 -13.01 6.93
N THR A 82 -5.16 -12.45 6.29
CA THR A 82 -3.74 -12.64 6.65
C THR A 82 -3.11 -11.36 7.19
N LEU A 83 -3.50 -10.21 6.63
CA LEU A 83 -2.97 -8.89 6.95
C LEU A 83 -3.69 -8.22 8.12
#